data_AF-A0A843T926-F1
#
_entry.id   AF-A0A843T926-F1
#
_cell.length_a   1.000
_cell.length_b   1.000
_cell.length_c   1.000
_cell.angle_alpha   90.00
_cell.angle_beta   90.00
_cell.angle_gamma   90.00
#
_symmetry.space_group_name_H-M   'P 1'
#
loop_
_entity.id
_entity.type
_entity.pdbx_description
1 polymer ?
#
loop_
_entity_poly.entity_id
_entity_poly.type
_entity_poly.pdbx_seq_one_letter_code
_entity_poly.pdbx_strand_id
1 'polypeptide(L)' 'MTILTLGTRGDIQPFVALGVGLRRAGHAVTFATMPTFQRSV' A
#
# COMPACT_ATOMS: atom_id res chain seq x y z
N MET A 1 -2.57 -10.92 -0.44
CA MET A 1 -3.38 -10.03 0.40
C MET A 1 -3.50 -8.68 -0.30
N THR A 2 -4.68 -8.07 -0.29
CA THR A 2 -4.91 -6.79 -0.96
C THR A 2 -5.13 -5.69 0.07
N ILE A 3 -4.36 -4.60 -0.05
CA ILE A 3 -4.49 -3.41 0.78
C ILE A 3 -5.17 -2.33 -0.06
N LEU A 4 -6.40 -1.98 0.30
CA LEU A 4 -7.14 -0.89 -0.33
C LEU A 4 -6.80 0.42 0.36
N THR A 5 -6.28 1.37 -0.39
CA THR A 5 -5.97 2.71 0.10
C THR A 5 -6.69 3.74 -0.75
N LEU A 6 -7.58 4.51 -0.13
CA LEU A 6 -8.32 5.60 -0.76
C LEU A 6 -8.18 6.82 0.14
N GLY A 7 -7.75 7.94 -0.43
CA GLY A 7 -7.51 9.17 0.32
C GLY A 7 -6.30 9.96 -0.20
N THR A 8 -5.78 10.82 0.65
CA THR A 8 -4.63 11.68 0.36
C THR A 8 -3.30 10.93 0.54
N ARG A 9 -2.18 11.59 0.22
CA ARG A 9 -0.84 11.03 0.44
C ARG A 9 -0.62 10.62 1.91
N GLY A 10 -1.16 11.40 2.85
CA GLY A 10 -1.07 11.11 4.29
C GLY A 10 -1.78 9.82 4.68
N ASP A 11 -2.87 9.50 3.99
CA ASP A 11 -3.62 8.26 4.21
C ASP A 11 -2.89 7.05 3.63
N ILE A 12 -2.18 7.20 2.50
CA ILE A 12 -1.54 6.09 1.77
C ILE A 12 -0.22 5.64 2.42
N GLN A 13 0.59 6.59 2.90
CA GLN A 13 1.96 6.32 3.35
C GLN A 13 2.08 5.31 4.50
N PRO A 14 1.18 5.29 5.51
CA PRO A 14 1.18 4.27 6.56
C PRO A 14 0.94 2.86 6.02
N PHE A 15 0.07 2.70 5.01
CA PHE A 15 -0.22 1.40 4.42
C PHE A 15 0.94 0.87 3.59
N VAL A 16 1.74 1.73 2.97
CA VAL A 16 2.98 1.35 2.30
C VAL A 16 3.96 0.72 3.30
N ALA A 17 4.13 1.35 4.47
CA ALA A 17 4.98 0.81 5.54
C ALA A 17 4.49 -0.57 6.01
N LEU A 18 3.16 -0.74 6.17
CA LEU A 18 2.56 -2.04 6.49
C LEU A 18 2.83 -3.08 5.40
N GLY A 19 2.61 -2.73 4.13
CA GLY A 19 2.85 -3.64 3.01
C GLY A 19 4.30 -4.10 2.90
N VAL A 20 5.26 -3.21 3.20
CA VAL A 20 6.68 -3.56 3.30
C VAL A 20 6.92 -4.57 4.43
N GLY A 21 6.32 -4.36 5.60
CA GLY A 21 6.40 -5.29 6.74
C GLY A 21 5.84 -6.67 6.39
N LEU A 22 4.66 -6.72 5.78
CA LEU A 22 4.02 -7.97 5.34
C LEU A 22 4.85 -8.70 4.27
N ARG A 23 5.43 -7.97 3.32
CA ARG A 23 6.32 -8.57 2.31
C ARG A 23 7.58 -9.15 2.96
N ARG A 24 8.16 -8.45 3.94
CA ARG A 24 9.32 -8.95 4.70
C ARG A 24 8.99 -10.20 5.51
N ALA A 25 7.76 -10.32 5.99
CA ALA A 25 7.26 -11.52 6.65
C ALA A 25 6.93 -12.68 5.68
N GLY A 26 7.11 -12.49 4.36
CA GLY A 26 6.91 -13.53 3.35
C GLY A 26 5.54 -13.53 2.69
N HIS A 27 4.70 -12.51 2.94
CA HIS A 27 3.38 -12.42 2.32
C HIS A 27 3.43 -11.73 0.96
N ALA A 28 2.65 -12.24 0.00
CA ALA A 28 2.36 -11.52 -1.24
C ALA A 28 1.34 -10.40 -0.99
N VAL A 29 1.72 -9.16 -1.29
CA VAL A 29 0.93 -7.94 -1.05
C VAL A 29 0.64 -7.25 -2.37
N THR A 30 -0.63 -6.86 -2.55
CA THR A 30 -1.10 -6.05 -3.68
C THR A 30 -1.75 -4.78 -3.14
N PHE A 31 -1.40 -3.63 -3.70
CA PHE A 31 -2.08 -2.37 -3.38
C PHE A 31 -3.17 -2.09 -4.41
N ALA A 32 -4.38 -1.80 -3.93
CA ALA A 32 -5.44 -1.21 -4.72
C ALA A 32 -5.57 0.27 -4.31
N THR A 33 -5.29 1.18 -5.23
CA THR A 33 -5.28 2.63 -4.96
C THR A 33 -5.76 3.42 -6.17
N MET A 34 -5.92 4.74 -6.01
CA MET A 34 -6.24 5.62 -7.13
C MET A 34 -5.06 5.72 -8.11
N PRO A 35 -5.31 5.87 -9.43
CA PRO A 35 -4.24 5.90 -10.43
C PRO A 35 -3.13 6.93 -10.15
N THR A 36 -3.48 8.07 -9.55
CA THR A 36 -2.57 9.14 -9.16
C THR A 36 -1.47 8.70 -8.17
N PHE A 37 -1.69 7.61 -7.44
CA PHE A 37 -0.76 7.10 -6.43
C PHE A 37 -0.06 5.81 -6.82
N GLN A 38 -0.20 5.33 -8.06
CA GLN A 38 0.45 4.12 -8.56
C GLN A 38 1.99 4.14 -8.38
N ARG A 39 2.62 5.32 -8.45
CA ARG A 39 4.08 5.48 -8.22
C ARG A 39 4.49 5.57 -6.74
N SER A 40 3.53 5.66 -5.83
CA SER A 40 3.78 5.83 -4.38
C SER A 40 3.65 4.52 -3.59
N VAL A 41 3.20 3.44 -4.23
CA VAL A 41 2.95 2.11 -3.63
C VAL A 41 3.83 1.03 -4.26
#